data_AF-A0A258BZG3-F1
#
_entry.id   AF-A0A258BZG3-F1
#
_cell.length_a   1.000
_cell.length_b   1.000
_cell.length_c   1.000
_cell.angle_alpha   90.00
_cell.angle_beta   90.00
_cell.angle_gamma   90.00
#
_symmetry.space_group_name_H-M   'P 1'
#
loop_
_entity.id
_entity.type
_entity.pdbx_description
1 polymer ?
#
loop_
_entity_poly.entity_id
_entity_poly.type
_entity_poly.pdbx_seq_one_letter_code
_entity_poly.pdbx_strand_id
1 'polypeptide(L)'
;QITLLSAGAGEQFDWATIWYFDTGAEGWTGNGAPAAVNGWLRPANQASGAFVVSPTGVAVNATTHPQVRLRVRRHGAPVFAGVMWWRAAGDAGWTAPRSVALPAPTFDANGIGLITVTPTEWSGVIDQIRIDLSSAQTPTDWFELDWVAMGRPSPGASSAQLLQESTARAAADTALGHRIDSVQAATDTVNSQLTAAIQTETTARTNADTALADQVTTLQAELTGLGGDVGALQSVVNTQGQALAQAAGTNASLTHEVASVRRAADVEAEAILRNAIGGNQSRRIAQDALAFARTELSTRIEAGLLAEATARQTLLAQMEGANTAQTAALQTESRTRATADSALSQQLTTLAATVTGNNTAQTAALQVES
;
A
#
# COMPACT_ATOMS: atom_id res chain seq x y z
N GLN A 1 -19.20 55.61 38.00
CA GLN A 1 -19.50 56.79 38.84
C GLN A 1 -21.02 56.94 38.88
N ILE A 2 -21.66 56.44 39.94
CA ILE A 2 -23.11 56.50 40.09
C ILE A 2 -23.42 57.89 40.63
N THR A 3 -24.02 58.71 39.78
CA THR A 3 -24.57 60.02 40.14
C THR A 3 -25.60 59.81 41.23
N LEU A 4 -25.31 60.33 42.42
CA LEU A 4 -26.22 60.38 43.54
C LEU A 4 -27.51 61.05 43.08
N LEU A 5 -28.56 60.24 42.93
CA LEU A 5 -29.94 60.67 42.95
C LEU A 5 -30.19 61.36 44.30
N SER A 6 -29.90 62.65 44.37
CA SER A 6 -30.42 63.56 45.38
C SER A 6 -31.85 63.98 45.00
N ALA A 7 -32.71 62.98 44.78
CA ALA A 7 -34.14 63.12 45.02
C ALA A 7 -34.37 62.57 46.42
N GLY A 8 -35.28 63.13 47.20
CA GLY A 8 -35.59 62.72 48.58
C GLY A 8 -36.16 61.30 48.70
N ALA A 9 -35.40 60.28 48.31
CA ALA A 9 -35.71 58.86 48.34
C ALA A 9 -34.98 58.13 49.49
N GLY A 10 -34.47 58.87 50.47
CA GLY A 10 -33.80 58.31 51.65
C GLY A 10 -34.75 57.98 52.81
N GLU A 11 -35.91 58.64 52.87
CA GLU A 11 -36.94 58.35 53.86
C GLU A 11 -38.29 58.37 53.17
N GLN A 12 -38.80 57.18 52.87
CA GLN A 12 -40.14 57.02 52.33
C GLN A 12 -41.13 57.62 53.34
N PHE A 13 -41.96 58.56 52.87
CA PHE A 13 -42.95 59.29 53.68
C PHE A 13 -44.35 58.92 53.19
N ASP A 14 -45.18 58.38 54.08
CA ASP A 14 -46.57 58.03 53.81
C ASP A 14 -47.44 59.22 54.21
N TRP A 15 -47.86 60.00 53.21
CA TRP A 15 -48.61 61.24 53.42
C TRP A 15 -50.12 60.96 53.47
N ALA A 16 -50.81 61.60 54.41
CA ALA A 16 -52.27 61.63 54.49
C ALA A 16 -52.86 62.76 53.64
N THR A 17 -52.17 63.90 53.60
CA THR A 17 -52.49 65.03 52.73
C THR A 17 -51.22 65.71 52.29
N ILE A 18 -51.23 66.27 51.10
CA ILE A 18 -50.14 67.06 50.54
C ILE A 18 -50.71 68.17 49.66
N TRP A 19 -50.09 69.34 49.72
CA TRP A 19 -50.36 70.49 48.87
C TRP A 19 -49.12 70.79 48.05
N TYR A 20 -49.28 70.96 46.74
CA TYR A 20 -48.20 71.21 45.79
C TYR A 20 -48.25 72.63 45.20
N PHE A 21 -49.38 73.33 45.38
CA PHE A 21 -49.61 74.68 44.88
C PHE A 21 -49.51 74.83 43.34
N ASP A 22 -49.62 73.73 42.61
CA ASP A 22 -49.52 73.68 41.14
C ASP A 22 -50.72 74.36 40.47
N THR A 23 -51.89 74.30 41.12
CA THR A 23 -53.15 74.88 40.63
C THR A 23 -53.58 76.15 41.37
N GLY A 24 -52.60 76.92 41.87
CA GLY A 24 -52.83 78.13 42.65
C GLY A 24 -52.74 77.87 44.16
N ALA A 25 -53.39 78.70 44.98
CA ALA A 25 -53.20 78.64 46.44
C ALA A 25 -53.83 77.41 47.12
N GLU A 26 -54.53 76.53 46.39
CA GLU A 26 -55.16 75.31 46.92
C GLU A 26 -56.02 75.56 48.19
N GLY A 27 -56.69 76.71 48.23
CA GLY A 27 -57.53 77.14 49.35
C GLY A 27 -56.76 77.66 50.57
N TRP A 28 -55.43 77.76 50.49
CA TRP A 28 -54.63 78.40 51.53
C TRP A 28 -54.91 79.90 51.60
N THR A 29 -55.03 80.40 52.82
CA THR A 29 -55.24 81.81 53.15
C THR A 29 -54.07 82.31 53.99
N GLY A 30 -54.11 83.53 54.54
CA GLY A 30 -53.01 84.06 55.35
C GLY A 30 -53.30 85.43 55.94
N ASN A 31 -52.29 86.01 56.58
CA ASN A 31 -52.32 87.44 56.92
C ASN A 31 -52.06 88.24 55.64
N GLY A 32 -53.15 88.62 54.97
CA GLY A 32 -53.12 89.02 53.56
C GLY A 32 -53.20 87.83 52.62
N ALA A 33 -53.68 88.05 51.39
CA ALA A 33 -53.84 86.98 50.40
C ALA A 33 -52.47 86.47 49.92
N PRO A 34 -52.16 85.16 50.07
CA PRO A 34 -50.93 84.61 49.54
C PRO A 34 -50.96 84.55 48.01
N ALA A 35 -49.79 84.63 47.39
CA ALA A 35 -49.62 84.45 45.95
C ALA A 35 -49.13 83.03 45.69
N ALA A 36 -49.74 82.32 44.74
CA ALA A 36 -49.27 81.01 44.31
C ALA A 36 -48.90 81.06 42.82
N VAL A 37 -47.64 80.81 42.50
CA VAL A 37 -47.11 80.90 41.12
C VAL A 37 -46.15 79.73 40.88
N ASN A 38 -46.37 78.98 39.80
CA ASN A 38 -45.50 77.87 39.36
C ASN A 38 -45.23 76.80 40.43
N GLY A 39 -46.23 76.42 41.24
CA GLY A 39 -46.03 75.42 42.30
C GLY A 39 -45.46 75.97 43.61
N TRP A 40 -45.36 77.30 43.75
CA TRP A 40 -44.85 77.93 44.96
C TRP A 40 -45.87 78.86 45.61
N LEU A 41 -46.21 78.59 46.87
CA LEU A 41 -47.04 79.46 47.70
C LEU A 41 -46.16 80.46 48.45
N ARG A 42 -46.37 81.75 48.22
CA ARG A 42 -45.73 82.86 48.91
C ARG A 42 -46.71 83.54 49.87
N PRO A 43 -46.43 83.61 51.19
CA PRO A 43 -47.18 84.46 52.11
C PRO A 43 -47.13 85.94 51.68
N ALA A 44 -48.19 86.71 51.96
CA ALA A 44 -48.19 88.14 51.63
C ALA A 44 -47.08 88.90 52.37
N ASN A 45 -46.64 90.02 51.79
CA ASN A 45 -45.71 90.93 52.48
C ASN A 45 -46.39 91.53 53.70
N GLN A 46 -45.76 91.42 54.87
CA GLN A 46 -46.28 91.91 56.14
C GLN A 46 -45.14 92.45 56.99
N ALA A 47 -45.35 93.61 57.62
CA ALA A 47 -44.40 94.20 58.55
C ALA A 47 -44.31 93.43 59.88
N SER A 48 -45.37 92.70 60.23
CA SER A 48 -45.41 91.80 61.38
C SER A 48 -46.39 90.66 61.11
N GLY A 49 -45.98 89.42 61.39
CA GLY A 49 -46.82 88.22 61.32
C GLY A 49 -47.15 87.79 59.90
N ALA A 50 -46.15 87.56 59.05
CA ALA A 50 -46.34 86.95 57.74
C ALA A 50 -46.61 85.44 57.88
N PHE A 51 -47.81 84.99 57.52
CA PHE A 51 -48.18 83.58 57.63
C PHE A 51 -49.20 83.15 56.58
N VAL A 52 -49.27 81.83 56.38
CA VAL A 52 -50.31 81.17 55.58
C VAL A 52 -51.04 80.11 56.41
N VAL A 53 -52.28 79.83 56.05
CA VAL A 53 -53.20 78.90 56.74
C VAL A 53 -53.79 77.95 55.72
N SER A 54 -53.78 76.65 56.01
CA SER A 54 -54.40 75.63 55.16
C SER A 54 -55.93 75.82 55.05
N PRO A 55 -56.60 75.18 54.06
CA PRO A 55 -58.05 75.09 54.05
C PRO A 55 -58.62 74.52 55.36
N THR A 56 -59.87 74.85 55.68
CA THR A 56 -60.61 74.21 56.78
C THR A 56 -60.96 72.77 56.42
N GLY A 57 -61.12 71.89 57.42
CA GLY A 57 -61.54 70.51 57.20
C GLY A 57 -60.45 69.56 56.69
N VAL A 58 -59.17 69.82 56.97
CA VAL A 58 -58.05 68.93 56.57
C VAL A 58 -58.22 67.50 57.08
N ALA A 59 -58.85 67.33 58.24
CA ALA A 59 -59.28 66.06 58.82
C ALA A 59 -58.17 65.00 59.00
N VAL A 60 -56.91 65.41 59.24
CA VAL A 60 -55.80 64.47 59.45
C VAL A 60 -55.70 64.06 60.91
N ASN A 61 -55.66 62.75 61.16
CA ASN A 61 -55.44 62.20 62.50
C ASN A 61 -53.96 62.34 62.89
N ALA A 62 -53.73 63.14 63.92
CA ALA A 62 -52.45 63.41 64.57
C ALA A 62 -51.66 62.16 64.98
N THR A 63 -52.35 61.15 65.50
CA THR A 63 -51.72 59.99 66.10
C THR A 63 -51.19 59.04 65.02
N THR A 64 -51.92 58.89 63.92
CA THR A 64 -51.48 58.04 62.80
C THR A 64 -50.54 58.77 61.84
N HIS A 65 -50.63 60.10 61.77
CA HIS A 65 -49.81 60.95 60.91
C HIS A 65 -49.16 62.09 61.73
N PRO A 66 -48.15 61.77 62.56
CA PRO A 66 -47.59 62.70 63.54
C PRO A 66 -46.56 63.67 62.95
N GLN A 67 -46.24 63.59 61.67
CA GLN A 67 -45.15 64.34 61.06
C GLN A 67 -45.67 65.26 59.97
N VAL A 68 -45.15 66.49 59.95
CA VAL A 68 -45.32 67.44 58.85
C VAL A 68 -43.97 67.64 58.18
N ARG A 69 -43.98 67.61 56.85
CA ARG A 69 -42.82 67.96 56.03
C ARG A 69 -43.20 69.10 55.12
N LEU A 70 -42.26 69.99 54.86
CA LEU A 70 -42.45 71.08 53.92
C LEU A 70 -41.14 71.46 53.28
N ARG A 71 -41.21 71.80 51.99
CA ARG A 71 -40.07 72.29 51.23
C ARG A 71 -40.25 73.77 51.00
N VAL A 72 -39.24 74.54 51.37
CA VAL A 72 -39.26 76.00 51.33
C VAL A 72 -38.12 76.53 50.48
N ARG A 73 -38.30 77.73 49.93
CA ARG A 73 -37.24 78.49 49.27
C ARG A 73 -37.14 79.88 49.86
N ARG A 74 -35.91 80.36 50.04
CA ARG A 74 -35.62 81.73 50.47
C ARG A 74 -35.23 82.60 49.29
N HIS A 75 -35.60 83.87 49.34
CA HIS A 75 -35.19 84.90 48.40
C HIS A 75 -34.62 86.10 49.16
N GLY A 76 -33.46 86.60 48.76
CA GLY A 76 -32.74 87.63 49.51
C GLY A 76 -32.13 87.07 50.80
N ALA A 77 -32.18 87.86 51.88
CA ALA A 77 -31.70 87.52 53.21
C ALA A 77 -32.81 87.62 54.29
N PRO A 78 -33.94 86.90 54.15
CA PRO A 78 -35.01 86.90 55.13
C PRO A 78 -34.56 86.21 56.41
N VAL A 79 -35.01 86.73 57.55
CA VAL A 79 -34.73 86.14 58.86
C VAL A 79 -35.71 84.99 59.09
N PHE A 80 -35.19 83.78 59.25
CA PHE A 80 -36.02 82.62 59.56
C PHE A 80 -36.55 82.72 61.00
N ALA A 81 -37.87 82.72 61.16
CA ALA A 81 -38.56 82.71 62.45
C ALA A 81 -39.75 81.75 62.37
N GLY A 82 -39.43 80.48 62.11
CA GLY A 82 -40.39 79.46 61.75
C GLY A 82 -41.25 78.97 62.92
N VAL A 83 -42.58 79.04 62.79
CA VAL A 83 -43.53 78.43 63.74
C VAL A 83 -44.67 77.81 62.95
N MET A 84 -45.00 76.56 63.28
CA MET A 84 -46.22 75.93 62.79
C MET A 84 -47.25 75.88 63.91
N TRP A 85 -48.47 76.27 63.61
CA TRP A 85 -49.61 76.19 64.50
C TRP A 85 -50.63 75.21 63.95
N TRP A 86 -51.47 74.63 64.81
CA TRP A 86 -52.56 73.75 64.40
C TRP A 86 -53.84 74.05 65.17
N ARG A 87 -54.96 73.57 64.65
CA ARG A 87 -56.28 73.65 65.30
C ARG A 87 -57.06 72.36 65.08
N ALA A 88 -57.88 72.02 66.05
CA ALA A 88 -58.99 71.09 65.89
C ALA A 88 -60.27 71.83 65.47
N ALA A 89 -61.26 71.08 64.98
CA ALA A 89 -62.57 71.64 64.67
C ALA A 89 -63.21 72.22 65.95
N GLY A 90 -63.50 73.52 65.95
CA GLY A 90 -64.08 74.23 67.09
C GLY A 90 -63.08 75.01 67.97
N ASP A 91 -61.77 74.93 67.72
CA ASP A 91 -60.78 75.76 68.43
C ASP A 91 -60.94 77.25 68.07
N ALA A 92 -61.00 78.11 69.08
CA ALA A 92 -61.04 79.57 68.91
C ALA A 92 -59.61 80.14 68.87
N GLY A 93 -59.16 80.61 67.71
CA GLY A 93 -57.88 81.33 67.61
C GLY A 93 -56.64 80.43 67.53
N TRP A 94 -55.47 81.05 67.28
CA TRP A 94 -54.17 80.38 67.25
C TRP A 94 -53.51 80.55 68.62
N THR A 95 -53.37 79.47 69.39
CA THR A 95 -52.93 79.52 70.79
C THR A 95 -51.55 78.92 70.97
N ALA A 96 -50.71 79.47 71.85
CA ALA A 96 -49.32 79.02 72.04
C ALA A 96 -49.16 77.50 72.32
N PRO A 97 -50.05 76.84 73.09
CA PRO A 97 -49.97 75.39 73.29
C PRO A 97 -50.21 74.55 72.02
N ARG A 98 -50.81 75.15 70.98
CA ARG A 98 -51.08 74.52 69.67
C ARG A 98 -50.07 75.00 68.62
N SER A 99 -48.80 75.04 69.00
CA SER A 99 -47.72 75.49 68.14
C SER A 99 -46.42 74.72 68.37
N VAL A 100 -45.56 74.72 67.35
CA VAL A 100 -44.23 74.13 67.39
C VAL A 100 -43.28 75.02 66.60
N ALA A 101 -42.09 75.25 67.14
CA ALA A 101 -41.03 75.92 66.39
C ALA A 101 -40.60 75.03 65.21
N LEU A 102 -40.56 75.58 64.01
CA LEU A 102 -40.01 74.88 62.86
C LEU A 102 -38.48 74.95 62.94
N PRO A 103 -37.75 73.84 62.76
CA PRO A 103 -36.30 73.90 62.67
C PRO A 103 -35.89 74.69 61.42
N ALA A 104 -34.90 75.58 61.56
CA ALA A 104 -34.33 76.28 60.43
C ALA A 104 -33.71 75.26 59.45
N PRO A 105 -34.13 75.22 58.18
CA PRO A 105 -33.60 74.24 57.24
C PRO A 105 -32.21 74.63 56.77
N THR A 106 -31.42 73.64 56.42
CA THR A 106 -30.22 73.86 55.61
C THR A 106 -30.66 74.16 54.18
N PHE A 107 -30.28 75.33 53.67
CA PHE A 107 -30.59 75.74 52.31
C PHE A 107 -29.49 75.30 51.34
N ASP A 108 -29.89 74.75 50.19
CA ASP A 108 -28.98 74.43 49.08
C ASP A 108 -28.55 75.68 48.29
N ALA A 109 -27.78 75.47 47.22
CA ALA A 109 -27.30 76.55 46.35
C ALA A 109 -28.42 77.36 45.67
N ASN A 110 -29.63 76.79 45.55
CA ASN A 110 -30.80 77.45 45.00
C ASN A 110 -31.67 78.10 46.09
N GLY A 111 -31.18 78.12 47.34
CA GLY A 111 -31.92 78.65 48.48
C GLY A 111 -33.09 77.77 48.90
N ILE A 112 -33.09 76.48 48.54
CA ILE A 112 -34.16 75.52 48.85
C ILE A 112 -33.77 74.70 50.08
N GLY A 113 -34.70 74.54 51.02
CA GLY A 113 -34.53 73.77 52.24
C GLY A 113 -35.70 72.84 52.49
N LEU A 114 -35.44 71.73 53.18
CA LEU A 114 -36.46 70.80 53.66
C LEU A 114 -36.61 70.94 55.17
N ILE A 115 -37.84 71.09 55.63
CA ILE A 115 -38.20 71.13 57.04
C ILE A 115 -39.02 69.87 57.32
N THR A 116 -38.62 69.13 58.36
CA THR A 116 -39.38 68.03 58.92
C THR A 116 -39.64 68.33 60.38
N VAL A 117 -40.89 68.25 60.81
CA VAL A 117 -41.30 68.50 62.18
C VAL A 117 -42.24 67.41 62.67
N THR A 118 -42.01 66.95 63.89
CA THR A 118 -42.87 66.01 64.61
C THR A 118 -43.34 66.70 65.88
N PRO A 119 -44.50 67.38 65.86
CA PRO A 119 -44.94 68.17 67.00
C PRO A 119 -45.36 67.24 68.16
N THR A 120 -44.80 67.46 69.35
CA THR A 120 -45.00 66.55 70.50
C THR A 120 -46.39 66.64 71.11
N GLU A 121 -47.02 67.83 71.07
CA GLU A 121 -48.33 68.12 71.67
C GLU A 121 -49.49 68.02 70.65
N TRP A 122 -49.20 67.65 69.41
CA TRP A 122 -50.20 67.56 68.35
C TRP A 122 -51.01 66.27 68.50
N SER A 123 -52.32 66.40 68.71
CA SER A 123 -53.24 65.30 69.02
C SER A 123 -54.63 65.54 68.43
N GLY A 124 -55.42 64.46 68.32
CA GLY A 124 -56.78 64.49 67.78
C GLY A 124 -56.83 64.58 66.25
N VAL A 125 -57.96 65.08 65.73
CA VAL A 125 -58.13 65.35 64.30
C VAL A 125 -57.85 66.83 64.04
N ILE A 126 -56.93 67.08 63.11
CA ILE A 126 -56.49 68.42 62.75
C ILE A 126 -57.39 68.96 61.67
N ASP A 127 -57.95 70.13 61.94
CA ASP A 127 -58.83 70.85 61.03
C ASP A 127 -58.04 71.81 60.15
N GLN A 128 -57.03 72.49 60.72
CA GLN A 128 -56.16 73.42 59.99
C GLN A 128 -54.74 73.45 60.57
N ILE A 129 -53.80 73.81 59.69
CA ILE A 129 -52.45 74.26 60.08
C ILE A 129 -52.21 75.69 59.62
N ARG A 130 -51.35 76.38 60.34
CA ARG A 130 -50.78 77.67 59.97
C ARG A 130 -49.27 77.57 59.97
N ILE A 131 -48.63 78.18 58.98
CA ILE A 131 -47.18 78.20 58.83
C ILE A 131 -46.71 79.64 58.80
N ASP A 132 -45.84 79.96 59.74
CA ASP A 132 -45.10 81.20 59.84
C ASP A 132 -43.65 80.83 59.51
N LEU A 133 -43.04 81.45 58.50
CA LEU A 133 -41.62 81.22 58.15
C LEU A 133 -40.72 82.39 58.58
N SER A 134 -41.30 83.57 58.76
CA SER A 134 -40.62 84.80 59.16
C SER A 134 -41.58 85.69 59.98
N SER A 135 -41.01 86.51 60.87
CA SER A 135 -41.77 87.53 61.60
C SER A 135 -42.18 88.70 60.71
N ALA A 136 -41.50 88.93 59.59
CA ALA A 136 -41.83 89.94 58.59
C ALA A 136 -41.39 89.50 57.17
N GLN A 137 -42.10 89.93 56.13
CA GLN A 137 -41.71 89.71 54.73
C GLN A 137 -41.76 91.00 53.92
N THR A 138 -40.73 91.22 53.11
CA THR A 138 -40.60 92.39 52.22
C THR A 138 -40.62 91.96 50.75
N PRO A 139 -40.71 92.90 49.80
CA PRO A 139 -40.58 92.56 48.38
C PRO A 139 -39.24 91.87 48.03
N THR A 140 -38.16 92.12 48.77
CA THR A 140 -36.80 91.62 48.50
C THR A 140 -36.40 90.42 49.35
N ASP A 141 -36.99 90.27 50.54
CA ASP A 141 -36.60 89.27 51.54
C ASP A 141 -37.84 88.48 51.99
N TRP A 142 -37.97 87.25 51.51
CA TRP A 142 -39.17 86.43 51.72
C TRP A 142 -38.93 84.93 51.56
N PHE A 143 -39.87 84.12 52.05
CA PHE A 143 -39.91 82.67 51.86
C PHE A 143 -41.15 82.26 51.07
N GLU A 144 -41.07 81.11 50.40
CA GLU A 144 -42.20 80.42 49.78
C GLU A 144 -42.13 78.92 50.02
N LEU A 145 -43.27 78.26 49.85
CA LEU A 145 -43.46 76.82 50.03
C LEU A 145 -43.69 76.15 48.68
N ASP A 146 -42.89 75.15 48.36
CA ASP A 146 -43.05 74.27 47.19
C ASP A 146 -44.17 73.26 47.45
N TRP A 147 -44.13 72.65 48.64
CA TRP A 147 -45.15 71.73 49.07
C TRP A 147 -45.17 71.65 50.59
N VAL A 148 -46.34 71.25 51.11
CA VAL A 148 -46.57 70.95 52.52
C VAL A 148 -47.28 69.61 52.60
N ALA A 149 -46.77 68.68 53.40
CA ALA A 149 -47.32 67.34 53.54
C ALA A 149 -47.47 66.97 55.02
N MET A 150 -48.58 66.34 55.38
CA MET A 150 -48.80 65.78 56.72
C MET A 150 -48.95 64.26 56.60
N GLY A 151 -48.24 63.50 57.42
CA GLY A 151 -48.03 62.08 57.22
C GLY A 151 -47.21 61.38 58.31
N ARG A 152 -46.65 60.23 57.98
CA ARG A 152 -45.82 59.40 58.88
C ARG A 152 -44.59 58.83 58.14
N PRO A 153 -43.51 58.48 58.87
CA PRO A 153 -42.42 57.69 58.29
C PRO A 153 -42.92 56.32 57.80
N SER A 154 -42.49 55.88 56.62
CA SER A 154 -42.86 54.57 56.06
C SER A 154 -42.17 53.41 56.78
N PRO A 155 -42.76 52.20 56.84
CA PRO A 155 -42.15 51.06 57.52
C PRO A 155 -40.82 50.63 56.86
N GLY A 156 -39.71 50.68 57.60
CA GLY A 156 -38.37 50.32 57.11
C GLY A 156 -38.15 48.84 56.73
N ALA A 157 -39.18 47.99 56.81
CA ALA A 157 -39.08 46.58 56.43
C ALA A 157 -38.87 46.38 54.92
N SER A 158 -39.50 47.20 54.07
CA SER A 158 -39.44 47.04 52.61
C SER A 158 -38.07 47.41 52.03
N SER A 159 -37.40 48.44 52.57
CA SER A 159 -36.06 48.82 52.14
C SER A 159 -35.00 47.80 52.54
N ALA A 160 -35.11 47.24 53.76
CA ALA A 160 -34.21 46.17 54.23
C ALA A 160 -34.34 44.89 53.39
N GLN A 161 -35.57 44.48 53.05
CA GLN A 161 -35.80 43.31 52.20
C GLN A 161 -35.24 43.50 50.79
N LEU A 162 -35.40 44.68 50.19
CA LEU A 162 -34.85 44.98 48.88
C LEU A 162 -33.32 44.96 48.87
N LEU A 163 -32.68 45.51 49.90
CA LEU A 163 -31.23 45.46 50.06
C LEU A 163 -30.73 44.02 50.19
N GLN A 164 -31.37 43.22 51.05
CA GLN A 164 -31.03 41.81 51.24
C GLN A 164 -31.12 41.02 49.93
N GLU A 165 -32.18 41.22 49.17
CA GLU A 165 -32.39 40.59 47.87
C GLU A 165 -31.32 41.01 46.84
N SER A 166 -30.98 42.30 46.79
CA SER A 166 -29.90 42.80 45.92
C SER A 166 -28.55 42.17 46.27
N THR A 167 -28.25 41.99 47.56
CA THR A 167 -27.03 41.34 48.02
C THR A 167 -27.03 39.85 47.67
N ALA A 168 -28.17 39.16 47.85
CA ALA A 168 -28.30 37.74 47.51
C ALA A 168 -28.10 37.49 46.01
N ARG A 169 -28.66 38.34 45.14
CA ARG A 169 -28.44 38.26 43.68
C ARG A 169 -26.98 38.48 43.30
N ALA A 170 -26.34 39.53 43.83
CA ALA A 170 -24.93 39.79 43.54
C ALA A 170 -24.00 38.63 43.96
N ALA A 171 -24.30 37.99 45.09
CA ALA A 171 -23.56 36.81 45.54
C ALA A 171 -23.78 35.60 44.61
N ALA A 172 -25.02 35.38 44.16
CA ALA A 172 -25.34 34.31 43.20
C ALA A 172 -24.63 34.53 41.85
N ASP A 173 -24.63 35.76 41.34
CA ASP A 173 -23.95 36.11 40.08
C ASP A 173 -22.44 35.89 40.18
N THR A 174 -21.83 36.26 41.32
CA THR A 174 -20.41 35.99 41.59
C THR A 174 -20.12 34.48 41.60
N ALA A 175 -20.97 33.69 42.25
CA ALA A 175 -20.83 32.23 42.29
C ALA A 175 -21.00 31.59 40.90
N LEU A 176 -21.91 32.11 40.06
CA LEU A 176 -22.04 31.69 38.67
C LEU A 176 -20.81 32.03 37.85
N GLY A 177 -20.22 33.22 38.02
CA GLY A 177 -18.95 33.60 37.40
C GLY A 177 -17.83 32.60 37.70
N HIS A 178 -17.64 32.24 38.97
CA HIS A 178 -16.64 31.22 39.34
C HIS A 178 -16.90 29.84 38.74
N ARG A 179 -18.17 29.43 38.63
CA ARG A 179 -18.53 28.15 37.98
C ARG A 179 -18.22 28.18 36.49
N ILE A 180 -18.49 29.30 35.82
CA ILE A 180 -18.17 29.49 34.40
C ILE A 180 -16.66 29.43 34.19
N ASP A 181 -15.87 30.15 34.99
CA ASP A 181 -14.40 30.13 34.91
C ASP A 181 -13.84 28.72 35.12
N SER A 182 -14.37 27.98 36.10
CA SER A 182 -13.96 26.60 36.37
C SER A 182 -14.28 25.65 35.21
N VAL A 183 -15.45 25.79 34.58
CA VAL A 183 -15.84 24.97 33.42
C VAL A 183 -15.00 25.33 32.20
N GLN A 184 -14.70 26.61 31.99
CA GLN A 184 -13.83 27.07 30.91
C GLN A 184 -12.44 26.46 31.06
N ALA A 185 -11.82 26.55 32.24
CA ALA A 185 -10.50 25.97 32.51
C ALA A 185 -10.46 24.44 32.31
N ALA A 186 -11.50 23.73 32.74
CA ALA A 186 -11.62 22.28 32.52
C ALA A 186 -11.74 21.95 31.02
N THR A 187 -12.52 22.73 30.27
CA THR A 187 -12.70 22.57 28.82
C THR A 187 -11.39 22.82 28.07
N ASP A 188 -10.65 23.87 28.43
CA ASP A 188 -9.35 24.18 27.83
C ASP A 188 -8.32 23.08 28.09
N THR A 189 -8.34 22.49 29.29
CA THR A 189 -7.51 21.34 29.64
C THR A 189 -7.84 20.13 28.77
N VAL A 190 -9.12 19.78 28.64
CA VAL A 190 -9.57 18.67 27.79
C VAL A 190 -9.20 18.89 26.32
N ASN A 191 -9.39 20.11 25.80
CA ASN A 191 -9.03 20.44 24.42
C ASN A 191 -7.53 20.32 24.16
N SER A 192 -6.70 20.76 25.10
CA SER A 192 -5.25 20.60 25.02
C SER A 192 -4.83 19.13 25.00
N GLN A 193 -5.39 18.33 25.92
CA GLN A 193 -5.12 16.89 25.99
C GLN A 193 -5.57 16.15 24.72
N LEU A 194 -6.77 16.48 24.20
CA LEU A 194 -7.28 15.89 22.97
C LEU A 194 -6.38 16.24 21.77
N THR A 195 -5.95 17.49 21.67
CA THR A 195 -5.03 17.93 20.61
C THR A 195 -3.71 17.17 20.67
N ALA A 196 -3.13 16.99 21.87
CA ALA A 196 -1.90 16.23 22.04
C ALA A 196 -2.09 14.74 21.67
N ALA A 197 -3.18 14.11 22.12
CA ALA A 197 -3.49 12.72 21.79
C ALA A 197 -3.67 12.50 20.27
N ILE A 198 -4.35 13.41 19.58
CA ILE A 198 -4.50 13.37 18.11
C ILE A 198 -3.14 13.47 17.42
N GLN A 199 -2.25 14.35 17.88
CA GLN A 199 -0.90 14.47 17.31
C GLN A 199 -0.09 13.18 17.52
N THR A 200 -0.11 12.62 18.73
CA THR A 200 0.54 11.34 19.03
C THR A 200 0.04 10.21 18.13
N GLU A 201 -1.28 10.07 17.98
CA GLU A 201 -1.89 9.07 17.09
C GLU A 201 -1.52 9.30 15.63
N THR A 202 -1.50 10.55 15.17
CA THR A 202 -1.11 10.90 13.79
C THR A 202 0.34 10.48 13.53
N THR A 203 1.26 10.79 14.44
CA THR A 203 2.66 10.35 14.34
C THR A 203 2.78 8.82 14.36
N ALA A 204 2.06 8.14 15.25
CA ALA A 204 2.08 6.68 15.35
C ALA A 204 1.60 6.03 14.04
N ARG A 205 0.50 6.54 13.46
CA ARG A 205 -0.03 6.04 12.17
C ARG A 205 0.92 6.32 11.01
N THR A 206 1.47 7.52 10.89
CA THR A 206 2.44 7.84 9.81
C THR A 206 3.67 6.94 9.89
N ASN A 207 4.17 6.65 11.10
CA ASN A 207 5.30 5.74 11.29
C ASN A 207 4.96 4.30 10.89
N ALA A 208 3.76 3.82 11.27
CA ALA A 208 3.28 2.50 10.88
C ALA A 208 3.09 2.37 9.36
N ASP A 209 2.52 3.40 8.72
CA ASP A 209 2.32 3.43 7.27
C ASP A 209 3.66 3.47 6.53
N THR A 210 4.64 4.21 7.04
CA THR A 210 6.01 4.22 6.48
C THR A 210 6.65 2.84 6.57
N ALA A 211 6.58 2.18 7.74
CA ALA A 211 7.12 0.84 7.93
C ALA A 211 6.43 -0.19 7.02
N LEU A 212 5.11 -0.08 6.83
CA LEU A 212 4.36 -0.95 5.92
C LEU A 212 4.77 -0.70 4.47
N ALA A 213 4.95 0.55 4.05
CA ALA A 213 5.40 0.90 2.71
C ALA A 213 6.82 0.34 2.44
N ASP A 214 7.72 0.40 3.42
CA ASP A 214 9.06 -0.19 3.32
C ASP A 214 8.98 -1.72 3.17
N GLN A 215 8.17 -2.40 3.99
CA GLN A 215 7.96 -3.84 3.88
C GLN A 215 7.39 -4.24 2.52
N VAL A 216 6.40 -3.50 2.01
CA VAL A 216 5.84 -3.73 0.67
C VAL A 216 6.91 -3.55 -0.40
N THR A 217 7.75 -2.52 -0.29
CA THR A 217 8.86 -2.28 -1.23
C THR A 217 9.87 -3.43 -1.22
N THR A 218 10.24 -3.93 -0.03
CA THR A 218 11.11 -5.10 0.11
C THR A 218 10.50 -6.34 -0.54
N LEU A 219 9.22 -6.64 -0.26
CA LEU A 219 8.53 -7.77 -0.86
C LEU A 219 8.42 -7.65 -2.40
N GLN A 220 8.22 -6.46 -2.93
CA GLN A 220 8.21 -6.21 -4.37
C GLN A 220 9.58 -6.49 -5.01
N ALA A 221 10.67 -6.10 -4.34
CA ALA A 221 12.03 -6.38 -4.80
C ALA A 221 12.33 -7.90 -4.77
N GLU A 222 11.96 -8.59 -3.69
CA GLU A 222 12.11 -10.05 -3.57
C GLU A 222 11.31 -10.79 -4.64
N LEU A 223 10.06 -10.38 -4.89
CA LEU A 223 9.21 -10.97 -5.94
C LEU A 223 9.80 -10.77 -7.33
N THR A 224 10.36 -9.58 -7.60
CA THR A 224 11.05 -9.28 -8.86
C THR A 224 12.29 -10.16 -9.02
N GLY A 225 13.08 -10.34 -7.95
CA GLY A 225 14.23 -11.25 -7.91
C GLY A 225 13.83 -12.69 -8.22
N LEU A 226 12.80 -13.21 -7.55
CA LEU A 226 12.24 -14.54 -7.81
C LEU A 226 11.77 -14.69 -9.27
N GLY A 227 11.17 -13.66 -9.86
CA GLY A 227 10.82 -13.65 -11.27
C GLY A 227 12.04 -13.80 -12.19
N GLY A 228 13.15 -13.15 -11.85
CA GLY A 228 14.43 -13.30 -12.54
C GLY A 228 15.00 -14.71 -12.42
N ASP A 229 15.00 -15.28 -11.22
CA ASP A 229 15.48 -16.64 -10.95
C ASP A 229 14.66 -17.69 -11.71
N VAL A 230 13.33 -17.54 -11.73
CA VAL A 230 12.44 -18.40 -12.53
C VAL A 230 12.77 -18.29 -14.02
N GLY A 231 13.02 -17.09 -14.53
CA GLY A 231 13.44 -16.88 -15.91
C GLY A 231 14.79 -17.57 -16.24
N ALA A 232 15.76 -17.48 -15.33
CA ALA A 232 17.05 -18.15 -15.47
C ALA A 232 16.90 -19.68 -15.45
N LEU A 233 16.11 -20.23 -14.52
CA LEU A 233 15.79 -21.65 -14.46
C LEU A 233 15.12 -22.14 -15.75
N GLN A 234 14.16 -21.38 -16.29
CA GLN A 234 13.51 -21.72 -17.55
C GLN A 234 14.51 -21.80 -18.71
N SER A 235 15.48 -20.88 -18.77
CA SER A 235 16.56 -20.92 -19.76
C SER A 235 17.46 -22.15 -19.62
N VAL A 236 17.84 -22.51 -18.39
CA VAL A 236 18.61 -23.72 -18.10
C VAL A 236 17.84 -24.97 -18.54
N VAL A 237 16.56 -25.08 -18.19
CA VAL A 237 15.70 -26.20 -18.58
C VAL A 237 15.60 -26.32 -20.11
N ASN A 238 15.40 -25.20 -20.81
CA ASN A 238 15.34 -25.19 -22.28
C ASN A 238 16.67 -25.65 -22.91
N THR A 239 17.79 -25.16 -22.38
CA THR A 239 19.13 -25.53 -22.84
C THR A 239 19.40 -27.02 -22.62
N GLN A 240 19.07 -27.54 -21.44
CA GLN A 240 19.18 -28.97 -21.14
C GLN A 240 18.28 -29.81 -22.06
N GLY A 241 17.06 -29.36 -22.35
CA GLY A 241 16.16 -30.02 -23.29
C GLY A 241 16.74 -30.12 -24.71
N GLN A 242 17.38 -29.06 -25.19
CA GLN A 242 18.07 -29.06 -26.49
C GLN A 242 19.29 -29.99 -26.49
N ALA A 243 20.10 -29.96 -25.43
CA ALA A 243 21.26 -30.85 -25.30
C ALA A 243 20.85 -32.32 -25.29
N LEU A 244 19.76 -32.65 -24.58
CA LEU A 244 19.21 -34.01 -24.56
C LEU A 244 18.71 -34.45 -25.94
N ALA A 245 18.02 -33.58 -26.68
CA ALA A 245 17.57 -33.86 -28.05
C ALA A 245 18.75 -34.09 -29.01
N GLN A 246 19.81 -33.29 -28.89
CA GLN A 246 21.02 -33.47 -29.69
C GLN A 246 21.74 -34.79 -29.35
N ALA A 247 21.87 -35.12 -28.06
CA ALA A 247 22.44 -36.38 -27.62
C ALA A 247 21.63 -37.58 -28.16
N ALA A 248 20.30 -37.51 -28.12
CA ALA A 248 19.43 -38.55 -28.70
C ALA A 248 19.67 -38.72 -30.21
N GLY A 249 19.79 -37.60 -30.95
CA GLY A 249 20.10 -37.61 -32.39
C GLY A 249 21.48 -38.23 -32.70
N THR A 250 22.52 -37.84 -31.96
CA THR A 250 23.86 -38.44 -32.08
C THR A 250 23.83 -39.94 -31.81
N ASN A 251 23.10 -40.38 -30.78
CA ASN A 251 23.01 -41.80 -30.42
C ASN A 251 22.30 -42.62 -31.52
N ALA A 252 21.27 -42.05 -32.16
CA ALA A 252 20.63 -42.67 -33.32
C ALA A 252 21.59 -42.79 -34.52
N SER A 253 22.38 -41.75 -34.80
CA SER A 253 23.40 -41.78 -35.86
C SER A 253 24.46 -42.84 -35.58
N LEU A 254 25.01 -42.90 -34.36
CA LEU A 254 25.96 -43.93 -33.95
C LEU A 254 25.37 -45.33 -34.07
N THR A 255 24.09 -45.51 -33.73
CA THR A 255 23.40 -46.81 -33.89
C THR A 255 23.38 -47.23 -35.37
N HIS A 256 23.11 -46.31 -36.29
CA HIS A 256 23.16 -46.59 -37.73
C HIS A 256 24.58 -46.86 -38.25
N GLU A 257 25.56 -46.11 -37.77
CA GLU A 257 26.98 -46.30 -38.11
C GLU A 257 27.51 -47.66 -37.62
N VAL A 258 27.24 -48.03 -36.38
CA VAL A 258 27.59 -49.36 -35.85
C VAL A 258 26.94 -50.46 -36.69
N ALA A 259 25.68 -50.28 -37.10
CA ALA A 259 25.01 -51.25 -37.95
C ALA A 259 25.62 -51.33 -39.37
N SER A 260 26.07 -50.21 -39.96
CA SER A 260 26.72 -50.21 -41.27
C SER A 260 28.10 -50.85 -41.22
N VAL A 261 28.89 -50.55 -40.18
CA VAL A 261 30.21 -51.16 -39.95
C VAL A 261 30.08 -52.66 -39.76
N ARG A 262 29.10 -53.13 -38.97
CA ARG A 262 28.84 -54.57 -38.81
C ARG A 262 28.53 -55.25 -40.14
N ARG A 263 27.64 -54.66 -40.96
CA ARG A 263 27.32 -55.20 -42.29
C ARG A 263 28.54 -55.22 -43.21
N ALA A 264 29.38 -54.19 -43.19
CA ALA A 264 30.60 -54.15 -43.98
C ALA A 264 31.58 -55.25 -43.56
N ALA A 265 31.78 -55.44 -42.26
CA ALA A 265 32.60 -56.52 -41.71
C ALA A 265 32.04 -57.92 -42.09
N ASP A 266 30.72 -58.10 -42.05
CA ASP A 266 30.07 -59.35 -42.47
C ASP A 266 30.31 -59.64 -43.97
N VAL A 267 30.21 -58.63 -44.83
CA VAL A 267 30.48 -58.75 -46.28
C VAL A 267 31.96 -59.08 -46.54
N GLU A 268 32.87 -58.43 -45.83
CA GLU A 268 34.31 -58.70 -45.94
C GLU A 268 34.65 -60.12 -45.48
N ALA A 269 34.11 -60.55 -44.34
CA ALA A 269 34.26 -61.92 -43.85
C ALA A 269 33.71 -62.95 -44.84
N GLU A 270 32.55 -62.69 -45.44
CA GLU A 270 31.97 -63.56 -46.47
C GLU A 270 32.82 -63.61 -47.74
N ALA A 271 33.39 -62.48 -48.17
CA ALA A 271 34.31 -62.43 -49.32
C ALA A 271 35.60 -63.22 -49.07
N ILE A 272 36.21 -63.09 -47.88
CA ILE A 272 37.37 -63.87 -47.46
C ILE A 272 37.03 -65.37 -47.49
N LEU A 273 35.88 -65.76 -46.93
CA LEU A 273 35.44 -67.15 -46.91
C LEU A 273 35.20 -67.70 -48.32
N ARG A 274 34.52 -66.94 -49.20
CA ARG A 274 34.31 -67.30 -50.61
C ARG A 274 35.64 -67.52 -51.34
N ASN A 275 36.60 -66.60 -51.18
CA ASN A 275 37.93 -66.72 -51.78
C ASN A 275 38.69 -67.96 -51.28
N ALA A 276 38.63 -68.24 -49.98
CA ALA A 276 39.25 -69.43 -49.38
C ALA A 276 38.63 -70.74 -49.89
N ILE A 277 37.30 -70.81 -50.00
CA ILE A 277 36.58 -71.97 -50.55
C ILE A 277 36.90 -72.15 -52.04
N GLY A 278 36.83 -71.08 -52.83
CA GLY A 278 37.16 -71.11 -54.26
C GLY A 278 38.61 -71.54 -54.51
N GLY A 279 39.56 -71.01 -53.73
CA GLY A 279 40.96 -71.43 -53.77
C GLY A 279 41.14 -72.92 -53.42
N ASN A 280 40.43 -73.43 -52.41
CA ASN A 280 40.44 -74.87 -52.09
C ASN A 280 39.82 -75.73 -53.19
N GLN A 281 38.74 -75.28 -53.84
CA GLN A 281 38.14 -75.98 -54.97
C GLN A 281 39.09 -76.04 -56.16
N SER A 282 39.73 -74.93 -56.53
CA SER A 282 40.76 -74.90 -57.58
C SER A 282 41.93 -75.82 -57.25
N ARG A 283 42.38 -75.84 -55.98
CA ARG A 283 43.42 -76.77 -55.51
C ARG A 283 42.99 -78.23 -55.64
N ARG A 284 41.74 -78.57 -55.30
CA ARG A 284 41.18 -79.92 -55.49
C ARG A 284 41.12 -80.32 -56.97
N ILE A 285 40.61 -79.44 -57.84
CA ILE A 285 40.56 -79.68 -59.29
C ILE A 285 41.98 -79.92 -59.85
N ALA A 286 42.97 -79.13 -59.43
CA ALA A 286 44.36 -79.32 -59.84
C ALA A 286 44.94 -80.65 -59.34
N GLN A 287 44.59 -81.07 -58.11
CA GLN A 287 44.98 -82.38 -57.56
C GLN A 287 44.34 -83.55 -58.34
N ASP A 288 43.05 -83.46 -58.66
CA ASP A 288 42.32 -84.46 -59.44
C ASP A 288 42.86 -84.56 -60.88
N ALA A 289 43.15 -83.41 -61.53
CA ALA A 289 43.76 -83.36 -62.85
C ALA A 289 45.18 -83.95 -62.86
N LEU A 290 45.98 -83.70 -61.82
CA LEU A 290 47.30 -84.32 -61.65
C LEU A 290 47.19 -85.83 -61.45
N ALA A 291 46.21 -86.30 -60.66
CA ALA A 291 45.95 -87.72 -60.48
C ALA A 291 45.55 -88.39 -61.80
N PHE A 292 44.67 -87.77 -62.58
CA PHE A 292 44.29 -88.24 -63.92
C PHE A 292 45.50 -88.30 -64.87
N ALA A 293 46.29 -87.23 -64.96
CA ALA A 293 47.48 -87.19 -65.81
C ALA A 293 48.53 -88.26 -65.41
N ARG A 294 48.68 -88.54 -64.11
CA ARG A 294 49.54 -89.65 -63.63
C ARG A 294 49.03 -91.00 -64.09
N THR A 295 47.72 -91.27 -63.99
CA THR A 295 47.11 -92.52 -64.48
C THR A 295 47.29 -92.66 -65.99
N GLU A 296 46.99 -91.62 -66.76
CA GLU A 296 47.14 -91.65 -68.23
C GLU A 296 48.60 -91.86 -68.65
N LEU A 297 49.55 -91.19 -67.99
CA LEU A 297 50.98 -91.42 -68.23
C LEU A 297 51.38 -92.86 -67.92
N SER A 298 50.92 -93.45 -66.81
CA SER A 298 51.15 -94.86 -66.47
C SER A 298 50.62 -95.78 -67.57
N THR A 299 49.39 -95.55 -68.04
CA THR A 299 48.79 -96.33 -69.13
C THR A 299 49.55 -96.18 -70.44
N ARG A 300 49.98 -94.96 -70.82
CA ARG A 300 50.79 -94.74 -72.04
C ARG A 300 52.16 -95.40 -71.94
N ILE A 301 52.80 -95.36 -70.77
CA ILE A 301 54.07 -96.05 -70.52
C ILE A 301 53.87 -97.56 -70.66
N GLU A 302 52.84 -98.14 -70.05
CA GLU A 302 52.51 -99.56 -70.17
C GLU A 302 52.21 -99.97 -71.62
N ALA A 303 51.38 -99.20 -72.33
CA ALA A 303 51.06 -99.43 -73.74
C ALA A 303 52.31 -99.32 -74.64
N GLY A 304 53.17 -98.32 -74.40
CA GLY A 304 54.42 -98.14 -75.12
C GLY A 304 55.42 -99.27 -74.86
N LEU A 305 55.55 -99.72 -73.60
CA LEU A 305 56.35 -100.89 -73.22
C LEU A 305 55.84 -102.17 -73.90
N LEU A 306 54.53 -102.38 -73.95
CA LEU A 306 53.91 -103.52 -74.66
C LEU A 306 54.13 -103.44 -76.18
N ALA A 307 54.00 -102.25 -76.77
CA ALA A 307 54.26 -102.04 -78.19
C ALA A 307 55.73 -102.30 -78.55
N GLU A 308 56.67 -101.78 -77.75
CA GLU A 308 58.10 -102.03 -77.89
C GLU A 308 58.42 -103.53 -77.74
N ALA A 309 57.83 -104.21 -76.74
CA ALA A 309 57.99 -105.65 -76.56
C ALA A 309 57.50 -106.43 -77.80
N THR A 310 56.35 -106.04 -78.35
CA THR A 310 55.77 -106.64 -79.57
C THR A 310 56.64 -106.40 -80.80
N ALA A 311 57.17 -105.18 -80.98
CA ALA A 311 58.08 -104.83 -82.07
C ALA A 311 59.37 -105.65 -82.00
N ARG A 312 59.97 -105.80 -80.81
CA ARG A 312 61.14 -106.67 -80.60
C ARG A 312 60.86 -108.13 -80.93
N GLN A 313 59.68 -108.63 -80.59
CA GLN A 313 59.27 -110.00 -80.90
C GLN A 313 59.11 -110.22 -82.43
N THR A 314 58.59 -109.22 -83.14
CA THR A 314 58.46 -109.23 -84.60
C THR A 314 59.83 -109.18 -85.29
N LEU A 315 60.73 -108.33 -84.82
CA LEU A 315 62.10 -108.25 -85.32
C LEU A 315 62.85 -109.58 -85.10
N LEU A 316 62.69 -110.20 -83.93
CA LEU A 316 63.21 -111.55 -83.66
C LEU A 316 62.71 -112.56 -84.69
N ALA A 317 61.39 -112.59 -84.97
CA ALA A 317 60.82 -113.47 -85.98
C ALA A 317 61.36 -113.19 -87.41
N GLN A 318 61.54 -111.92 -87.78
CA GLN A 318 62.17 -111.55 -89.05
C GLN A 318 63.63 -112.00 -89.12
N MET A 319 64.41 -111.88 -88.04
CA MET A 319 65.79 -112.35 -87.99
C MET A 319 65.88 -113.88 -88.06
N GLU A 320 64.98 -114.61 -87.39
CA GLU A 320 64.90 -116.08 -87.50
C GLU A 320 64.55 -116.52 -88.93
N GLY A 321 63.59 -115.84 -89.57
CA GLY A 321 63.27 -116.05 -90.98
C GLY A 321 64.45 -115.77 -91.91
N ALA A 322 65.14 -114.64 -91.71
CA ALA A 322 66.33 -114.28 -92.47
C ALA A 322 67.47 -115.30 -92.27
N ASN A 323 67.69 -115.78 -91.05
CA ASN A 323 68.72 -116.76 -90.74
C ASN A 323 68.42 -118.14 -91.36
N THR A 324 67.14 -118.53 -91.40
CA THR A 324 66.68 -119.76 -92.07
C THR A 324 66.92 -119.67 -93.58
N ALA A 325 66.59 -118.53 -94.20
CA ALA A 325 66.84 -118.29 -95.63
C ALA A 325 68.35 -118.28 -95.95
N GLN A 326 69.17 -117.65 -95.11
CA GLN A 326 70.63 -117.63 -95.25
C GLN A 326 71.22 -119.05 -95.20
N THR A 327 70.75 -119.89 -94.27
CA THR A 327 71.17 -121.29 -94.13
C THR A 327 70.80 -122.12 -95.37
N ALA A 328 69.59 -121.93 -95.90
CA ALA A 328 69.14 -122.59 -97.12
C ALA A 328 69.96 -122.19 -98.36
N ALA A 329 70.31 -120.90 -98.49
CA ALA A 329 71.16 -120.40 -99.56
C ALA A 329 72.58 -121.03 -99.51
N LEU A 330 73.18 -121.12 -98.32
CA LEU A 330 74.50 -121.75 -98.12
C LEU A 330 74.50 -123.25 -98.46
N GLN A 331 73.45 -123.98 -98.11
CA GLN A 331 73.32 -125.40 -98.48
C GLN A 331 73.17 -125.60 -99.99
N THR A 332 72.44 -124.70 -100.66
CA THR A 332 72.29 -124.72 -102.12
C THR A 332 73.63 -124.51 -102.82
N GLU A 333 74.39 -123.50 -102.37
CA GLU A 333 75.75 -123.22 -102.86
C GLU A 333 76.70 -124.41 -102.67
N SER A 334 76.66 -125.08 -101.50
CA SER A 334 77.45 -126.29 -101.24
C SER A 334 77.13 -127.43 -102.21
N ARG A 335 75.85 -127.67 -102.53
CA ARG A 335 75.44 -128.67 -103.53
C ARG A 335 75.88 -128.30 -104.93
N THR A 336 75.76 -127.03 -105.31
CA THR A 336 76.15 -126.55 -106.64
C THR A 336 77.64 -126.77 -106.89
N ARG A 337 78.52 -126.44 -105.92
CA ARG A 337 79.96 -126.70 -106.05
C ARG A 337 80.33 -128.17 -106.12
N ALA A 338 79.74 -129.01 -105.26
CA ALA A 338 80.02 -130.45 -105.27
C ALA A 338 79.65 -131.11 -106.63
N THR A 339 78.59 -130.63 -107.26
CA THR A 339 78.15 -131.09 -108.59
C THR A 339 79.10 -130.63 -109.69
N ALA A 340 79.55 -129.37 -109.63
CA ALA A 340 80.53 -128.81 -110.56
C ALA A 340 81.88 -129.54 -110.47
N ASP A 341 82.37 -129.83 -109.27
CA ASP A 341 83.65 -130.53 -109.05
C ASP A 341 83.60 -131.99 -109.56
N SER A 342 82.46 -132.67 -109.39
CA SER A 342 82.25 -134.02 -109.94
C SER A 342 82.24 -134.05 -111.46
N ALA A 343 81.65 -133.03 -112.11
CA ALA A 343 81.64 -132.91 -113.56
C ALA A 343 83.05 -132.65 -114.12
N LEU A 344 83.84 -131.80 -113.44
CA LEU A 344 85.22 -131.53 -113.83
C LEU A 344 86.12 -132.76 -113.70
N SER A 345 85.93 -133.57 -112.66
CA SER A 345 86.64 -134.84 -112.48
C SER A 345 86.36 -135.86 -113.60
N GLN A 346 85.10 -135.93 -114.06
CA GLN A 346 84.72 -136.79 -115.20
C GLN A 346 85.32 -136.31 -116.53
N GLN A 347 85.38 -134.99 -116.76
CA GLN A 347 86.03 -134.43 -117.95
C GLN A 347 87.54 -134.74 -117.98
N LEU A 348 88.23 -134.63 -116.85
CA LEU A 348 89.65 -134.98 -116.75
C LEU A 348 89.93 -136.47 -117.00
N THR A 349 89.06 -137.36 -116.50
CA THR A 349 89.18 -138.81 -116.73
C THR A 349 89.01 -139.16 -118.22
N THR A 350 88.07 -138.49 -118.89
CA THR A 350 87.81 -138.70 -120.33
C THR A 350 88.96 -138.18 -121.21
N LEU A 351 89.54 -137.04 -120.83
CA LEU A 351 90.69 -136.47 -121.53
C LEU A 351 91.92 -137.37 -121.40
N ALA A 352 92.18 -137.94 -120.23
CA ALA A 352 93.27 -138.90 -120.02
C ALA A 352 93.15 -140.13 -120.92
N ALA A 353 91.94 -140.71 -121.05
CA ALA A 353 91.70 -141.87 -121.92
C ALA A 353 91.94 -141.58 -123.41
N THR A 354 91.56 -140.39 -123.87
CA THR A 354 91.77 -139.94 -125.26
C THR A 354 93.26 -139.82 -125.59
N VAL A 355 94.05 -139.26 -124.68
CA VAL A 355 95.50 -139.06 -124.88
C VAL A 355 96.25 -140.40 -124.94
N THR A 356 95.86 -141.39 -124.14
CA THR A 356 96.47 -142.73 -124.18
C THR A 356 96.17 -143.46 -125.50
N GLY A 357 94.93 -143.38 -126.00
CA GLY A 357 94.52 -144.01 -127.26
C GLY A 357 95.26 -143.44 -128.48
N ASN A 358 95.45 -142.12 -128.52
CA ASN A 358 96.16 -141.46 -129.62
C ASN A 358 97.64 -141.88 -129.71
N ASN A 359 98.31 -142.09 -128.56
CA ASN A 359 99.72 -142.53 -128.54
C ASN A 359 99.90 -143.98 -129.06
N THR A 360 98.91 -144.86 -128.87
CA THR A 360 98.99 -146.25 -129.35
C THR A 360 98.82 -146.34 -130.87
N ALA A 361 97.91 -145.54 -131.45
CA ALA A 361 97.67 -145.50 -132.90
C ALA A 361 98.87 -144.95 -133.69
N GLN A 362 99.56 -143.95 -133.14
CA GLN A 362 100.70 -143.32 -133.81
C GLN A 362 101.95 -144.21 -133.85
N THR A 363 102.11 -145.12 -132.88
CA THR A 363 103.23 -146.08 -132.83
C THR A 363 103.07 -147.19 -133.87
N ALA A 364 101.84 -147.57 -134.22
CA ALA A 364 101.55 -148.63 -135.19
C ALA A 364 101.72 -148.20 -136.66
N ALA A 365 101.50 -146.92 -136.98
CA ALA A 365 101.60 -146.41 -138.35
C ALA A 365 103.04 -146.30 -138.88
N LEU A 366 104.04 -146.22 -137.99
CA LEU A 366 105.46 -146.04 -138.38
C LEU A 366 106.20 -147.37 -138.71
N GLN A 367 105.55 -148.54 -138.55
CA GLN A 367 106.18 -149.84 -138.80
C GLN A 367 105.82 -150.50 -140.16
N VAL A 368 105.00 -149.89 -141.01
CA VAL A 368 104.46 -150.54 -142.23
C VAL A 368 105.02 -149.98 -143.56
N GLU A 369 105.95 -149.04 -143.55
CA GLU A 369 106.56 -148.53 -144.80
C GLU A 369 108.09 -148.71 -144.90
N SER A 370 108.57 -149.87 -144.42
CA SER A 370 109.72 -150.62 -144.95
C SER A 370 109.21 -151.85 -145.69
#